data_AF-A0A7X8HFF0-F1
#
_entry.id   AF-A0A7X8HFF0-F1
#
_cell.length_a   1.000
_cell.length_b   1.000
_cell.length_c   1.000
_cell.angle_alpha   90.00
_cell.angle_beta   90.00
_cell.angle_gamma   90.00
#
_symmetry.space_group_name_H-M   'P 1'
#
loop_
_entity.id
_entity.type
_entity.pdbx_description
1 polymer ?
#
loop_
_entity_poly.entity_id
_entity_poly.type
_entity_poly.pdbx_seq_one_letter_code
_entity_poly.pdbx_strand_id
1 'polypeptide(L)'
;YSFLKTAVYRMLFRSLPKAGEERRRVAEFASRRVEGSGASFLELARDLARDFPNTAPGALDQLSRFFPRVILNEGRGPKDAALGLHLRDIVTRNLGIPVEYVGFLLRDEGVPRSVAERTPLALSRPGSPFARGTAALAARIAVQPGGAPPRLFEDDEDLAGVLEEAFRDRELPAGEAIGSDSAEGL
;
A
#
# COMPACT_ATOMS: atom_id res chain seq x y z
N TYR A 1 3.38 5.22 6.03
CA TYR A 1 1.92 5.12 5.82
C TYR A 1 1.19 6.48 5.63
N SER A 2 1.82 7.63 5.90
CA SER A 2 1.17 8.96 5.81
C SER A 2 0.53 9.25 4.44
N PHE A 3 1.09 8.72 3.36
CA PHE A 3 0.50 8.83 2.02
C PHE A 3 -0.90 8.20 1.93
N LEU A 4 -1.06 6.96 2.42
CA LEU A 4 -2.35 6.26 2.43
C LEU A 4 -3.37 6.98 3.32
N LYS A 5 -2.92 7.45 4.48
CA LYS A 5 -3.73 8.29 5.37
C LYS A 5 -4.25 9.55 4.65
N THR A 6 -3.38 10.28 3.96
CA THR A 6 -3.78 11.45 3.15
C THR A 6 -4.73 11.09 2.01
N ALA A 7 -4.50 9.97 1.32
CA ALA A 7 -5.37 9.51 0.24
C ALA A 7 -6.79 9.21 0.75
N VAL A 8 -6.90 8.49 1.87
CA VAL A 8 -8.15 8.17 2.55
C VAL A 8 -8.91 9.43 2.95
N TYR A 9 -8.26 10.40 3.62
CA TYR A 9 -8.92 11.65 3.96
C TYR A 9 -9.36 12.43 2.74
N ARG A 10 -8.53 12.50 1.70
CA ARG A 10 -8.86 13.23 0.48
C ARG A 10 -10.05 12.61 -0.24
N MET A 11 -10.15 11.29 -0.25
CA MET A 11 -11.30 10.59 -0.81
C MET A 11 -12.55 10.88 -0.01
N LEU A 12 -12.53 10.65 1.30
CA LEU A 12 -13.64 10.97 2.21
C LEU A 12 -14.10 12.42 2.07
N PHE A 13 -13.17 13.38 2.09
CA PHE A 13 -13.45 14.81 1.94
C PHE A 13 -14.07 15.18 0.59
N ARG A 14 -13.80 14.42 -0.47
CA ARG A 14 -14.38 14.63 -1.82
C ARG A 14 -15.75 13.96 -1.98
N SER A 15 -15.99 12.89 -1.24
CA SER A 15 -17.26 12.15 -1.22
C SER A 15 -18.37 12.85 -0.44
N LEU A 16 -18.00 13.75 0.49
CA LEU A 16 -18.96 14.48 1.31
C LEU A 16 -19.43 15.79 0.62
N PRO A 17 -20.67 16.25 0.91
CA PRO A 17 -21.22 17.50 0.39
C PRO A 17 -20.32 18.72 0.64
N LYS A 18 -20.20 19.60 -0.37
CA LYS A 18 -19.20 20.68 -0.31
C LYS A 18 -19.37 21.65 0.86
N ALA A 19 -20.62 21.94 1.25
CA ALA A 19 -21.00 22.84 2.33
C ALA A 19 -21.45 22.09 3.60
N GLY A 20 -21.24 20.77 3.67
CA GLY A 20 -21.66 19.94 4.79
C GLY A 20 -20.76 20.12 6.02
N GLU A 21 -21.36 20.10 7.20
CA GLU A 21 -20.65 20.12 8.49
C GLU A 21 -19.74 18.90 8.65
N GLU A 22 -20.17 17.74 8.13
CA GLU A 22 -19.40 16.50 8.05
C GLU A 22 -18.05 16.70 7.36
N ARG A 23 -18.02 17.49 6.29
CA ARG A 23 -16.81 17.77 5.51
C ARG A 23 -15.86 18.68 6.28
N ARG A 24 -16.40 19.68 7.00
CA ARG A 24 -15.63 20.53 7.92
C ARG A 24 -15.00 19.68 9.03
N ARG A 25 -15.75 18.75 9.60
CA ARG A 25 -15.25 17.86 10.66
C ARG A 25 -14.09 16.98 10.20
N VAL A 26 -14.16 16.44 8.99
CA VAL A 26 -13.04 15.70 8.37
C VAL A 26 -11.82 16.59 8.19
N ALA A 27 -12.00 17.83 7.71
CA ALA A 27 -10.90 18.77 7.53
C ALA A 27 -10.22 19.16 8.85
N GLU A 28 -11.01 19.41 9.91
CA GLU A 28 -10.49 19.67 11.25
C GLU A 28 -9.76 18.46 11.83
N PHE A 29 -10.27 17.25 11.63
CA PHE A 29 -9.59 16.04 12.06
C PHE A 29 -8.25 15.85 11.35
N ALA A 30 -8.19 16.09 10.05
CA ALA A 30 -6.97 15.97 9.26
C ALA A 30 -5.91 17.02 9.67
N SER A 31 -6.32 18.24 10.03
CA SER A 31 -5.38 19.32 10.42
C SER A 31 -4.86 19.17 11.86
N ARG A 32 -5.68 18.69 12.80
CA ARG A 32 -5.29 18.50 14.22
C ARG A 32 -4.30 17.36 14.46
N ARG A 33 -4.10 16.47 13.48
CA ARG A 33 -3.41 15.18 13.66
C ARG A 33 -1.98 15.09 13.15
N VAL A 34 -1.36 16.24 12.93
CA VAL A 34 0.11 16.33 12.82
C VAL A 34 0.78 15.97 14.16
N GLU A 35 0.06 16.06 15.29
CA GLU A 35 0.55 15.76 16.63
C GLU A 35 -0.22 14.60 17.29
N GLY A 36 0.39 13.41 17.28
CA GLY A 36 0.36 12.39 18.36
C GLY A 36 -0.93 11.91 19.03
N SER A 37 -2.12 12.42 18.73
CA SER A 37 -3.34 12.06 19.47
C SER A 37 -3.93 10.75 18.95
N GLY A 38 -4.14 9.81 19.87
CA GLY A 38 -4.47 8.41 19.63
C GLY A 38 -5.87 8.11 19.08
N ALA A 39 -6.66 9.09 18.64
CA ALA A 39 -8.01 8.81 18.16
C ALA A 39 -8.00 8.21 16.73
N SER A 40 -8.34 6.95 16.53
CA SER A 40 -8.17 6.29 15.22
C SER A 40 -9.02 6.92 14.10
N PHE A 41 -8.65 6.76 12.81
CA PHE A 41 -9.55 7.12 11.71
C PHE A 41 -10.89 6.36 11.81
N LEU A 42 -10.84 5.16 12.39
CA LEU A 42 -12.01 4.35 12.71
C LEU A 42 -12.99 5.08 13.65
N GLU A 43 -12.50 5.83 14.64
CA GLU A 43 -13.35 6.67 15.50
C GLU A 43 -14.01 7.80 14.72
N LEU A 44 -13.25 8.49 13.85
CA LEU A 44 -13.84 9.51 12.97
C LEU A 44 -14.94 8.90 12.09
N ALA A 45 -14.71 7.74 11.50
CA ALA A 45 -15.71 7.06 10.67
C ALA A 45 -16.98 6.72 11.46
N ARG A 46 -16.83 6.21 12.69
CA ARG A 46 -17.96 5.93 13.59
C ARG A 46 -18.72 7.20 13.98
N ASP A 47 -18.01 8.27 14.33
CA ASP A 47 -18.62 9.55 14.68
C ASP A 47 -19.38 10.16 13.50
N LEU A 48 -18.82 10.07 12.28
CA LEU A 48 -19.50 10.54 11.08
C LEU A 48 -20.77 9.73 10.79
N ALA A 49 -20.72 8.40 10.91
CA ALA A 49 -21.88 7.54 10.71
C ALA A 49 -23.01 7.85 11.70
N ARG A 50 -22.65 8.12 12.96
CA ARG A 50 -23.61 8.46 14.03
C ARG A 50 -24.21 9.85 13.84
N ASP A 51 -23.36 10.85 13.60
CA ASP A 51 -23.78 12.26 13.65
C ASP A 51 -24.35 12.74 12.31
N PHE A 52 -24.02 12.08 11.19
CA PHE A 52 -24.48 12.42 9.84
C PHE A 52 -25.05 11.20 9.07
N PRO A 53 -26.13 10.56 9.58
CA PRO A 53 -26.64 9.30 9.04
C PRO A 53 -27.15 9.39 7.59
N ASN A 54 -27.44 10.60 7.10
CA ASN A 54 -27.95 10.81 5.74
C ASN A 54 -26.85 11.01 4.69
N THR A 55 -25.65 11.46 5.08
CA THR A 55 -24.58 11.84 4.14
C THR A 55 -23.31 11.01 4.32
N ALA A 56 -23.04 10.51 5.52
CA ALA A 56 -21.87 9.69 5.80
C ALA A 56 -21.90 8.29 5.15
N PRO A 57 -23.03 7.55 5.10
CA PRO A 57 -23.00 6.16 4.61
C PRO A 57 -22.48 6.01 3.18
N GLY A 58 -22.84 6.90 2.26
CA GLY A 58 -22.34 6.87 0.88
C GLY A 58 -20.83 7.09 0.80
N ALA A 59 -20.28 8.00 1.62
CA ALA A 59 -18.84 8.25 1.67
C ALA A 59 -18.08 7.09 2.34
N LEU A 60 -18.66 6.46 3.36
CA LEU A 60 -18.10 5.30 4.05
C LEU A 60 -18.17 4.03 3.19
N ASP A 61 -19.20 3.84 2.37
CA ASP A 61 -19.28 2.77 1.37
C ASP A 61 -18.24 2.95 0.25
N GLN A 62 -17.97 4.19 -0.17
CA GLN A 62 -16.84 4.44 -1.09
C GLN A 62 -15.49 4.11 -0.44
N LEU A 63 -15.34 4.38 0.85
CA LEU A 63 -14.15 4.01 1.62
C LEU A 63 -13.99 2.50 1.78
N SER A 64 -15.07 1.76 2.02
CA SER A 64 -15.00 0.30 2.17
C SER A 64 -14.59 -0.38 0.86
N ARG A 65 -14.81 0.29 -0.28
CA ARG A 65 -14.37 -0.16 -1.62
C ARG A 65 -12.97 0.30 -2.00
N PHE A 66 -12.28 1.04 -1.13
CA PHE A 66 -10.96 1.54 -1.41
C PHE A 66 -9.88 0.53 -1.03
N PHE A 67 -9.32 -0.08 -2.06
CA PHE A 67 -8.34 -1.16 -1.97
C PHE A 67 -7.02 -0.70 -2.59
N PRO A 68 -6.14 -0.03 -1.82
CA PRO A 68 -4.85 0.42 -2.33
C PRO A 68 -3.97 -0.77 -2.73
N ARG A 69 -3.55 -0.75 -4.00
CA ARG A 69 -2.52 -1.63 -4.56
C ARG A 69 -1.16 -0.98 -4.37
N VAL A 70 -0.27 -1.63 -3.63
CA VAL A 70 1.03 -1.11 -3.19
C VAL A 70 2.16 -1.82 -3.92
N ILE A 71 3.13 -1.01 -4.34
CA ILE A 71 4.40 -1.49 -4.89
C ILE A 71 5.48 -1.08 -3.89
N LEU A 72 6.25 -2.04 -3.42
CA LEU A 72 7.46 -1.77 -2.64
C LEU A 72 8.60 -1.55 -3.61
N ASN A 73 9.17 -0.34 -3.60
CA ASN A 73 10.27 0.02 -4.50
C ASN A 73 11.59 0.13 -3.73
N GLU A 74 12.71 0.10 -4.45
CA GLU A 74 14.07 0.21 -3.90
C GLU A 74 14.42 -0.90 -2.90
N GLY A 75 13.81 -2.07 -3.04
CA GLY A 75 14.07 -3.23 -2.19
C GLY A 75 15.47 -3.81 -2.40
N ARG A 76 16.18 -4.08 -1.31
CA ARG A 76 17.55 -4.62 -1.32
C ARG A 76 17.60 -6.10 -0.95
N GLY A 77 16.67 -6.55 -0.11
CA GLY A 77 16.68 -7.92 0.41
C GLY A 77 15.42 -8.25 1.22
N PRO A 78 15.37 -9.47 1.80
CA PRO A 78 14.26 -9.95 2.62
C PRO A 78 13.95 -9.06 3.82
N LYS A 79 14.93 -8.35 4.39
CA LYS A 79 14.70 -7.38 5.47
C LYS A 79 13.75 -6.24 5.09
N ASP A 80 13.72 -5.84 3.81
CA ASP A 80 12.78 -4.82 3.34
C ASP A 80 11.34 -5.38 3.20
N ALA A 81 11.17 -6.70 3.20
CA ALA A 81 9.85 -7.34 3.29
C ALA A 81 9.16 -7.06 4.62
N ALA A 82 9.92 -7.02 5.72
CA ALA A 82 9.39 -6.70 7.05
C ALA A 82 8.74 -5.30 7.11
N LEU A 83 9.20 -4.37 6.27
CA LEU A 83 8.56 -3.06 6.11
C LEU A 83 7.17 -3.17 5.50
N GLY A 84 6.98 -4.09 4.55
CA GLY A 84 5.67 -4.42 3.97
C GLY A 84 4.70 -4.95 5.03
N LEU A 85 5.13 -5.94 5.81
CA LEU A 85 4.32 -6.48 6.93
C LEU A 85 3.91 -5.36 7.89
N HIS A 86 4.88 -4.57 8.34
CA HIS A 86 4.63 -3.47 9.26
C HIS A 86 3.71 -2.38 8.69
N LEU A 87 3.81 -2.09 7.38
CA LEU A 87 2.93 -1.14 6.71
C LEU A 87 1.48 -1.64 6.70
N ARG A 88 1.25 -2.92 6.39
CA ARG A 88 -0.08 -3.53 6.40
C ARG A 88 -0.71 -3.44 7.78
N ASP A 89 0.03 -3.80 8.82
CA ASP A 89 -0.43 -3.71 10.21
C ASP A 89 -0.84 -2.29 10.59
N ILE A 90 0.02 -1.31 10.30
CA ILE A 90 -0.23 0.09 10.61
C ILE A 90 -1.47 0.60 9.87
N VAL A 91 -1.62 0.26 8.59
CA VAL A 91 -2.74 0.73 7.76
C VAL A 91 -4.04 0.08 8.24
N THR A 92 -4.05 -1.22 8.47
CA THR A 92 -5.23 -1.95 8.96
C THR A 92 -5.65 -1.44 10.33
N ARG A 93 -4.71 -1.30 11.27
CA ARG A 93 -4.97 -0.83 12.62
C ARG A 93 -5.48 0.62 12.66
N ASN A 94 -4.86 1.52 11.89
CA ASN A 94 -5.15 2.95 12.00
C ASN A 94 -6.26 3.43 11.07
N LEU A 95 -6.39 2.83 9.88
CA LEU A 95 -7.31 3.25 8.83
C LEU A 95 -8.44 2.25 8.55
N GLY A 96 -8.31 0.99 8.99
CA GLY A 96 -9.34 -0.03 8.76
C GLY A 96 -9.54 -0.44 7.31
N ILE A 97 -8.56 -0.16 6.45
CA ILE A 97 -8.60 -0.56 5.03
C ILE A 97 -7.57 -1.65 4.79
N PRO A 98 -7.87 -2.67 3.97
CA PRO A 98 -6.87 -3.65 3.59
C PRO A 98 -5.96 -3.11 2.49
N VAL A 99 -4.82 -3.76 2.28
CA VAL A 99 -3.77 -3.37 1.34
C VAL A 99 -3.34 -4.59 0.55
N GLU A 100 -3.25 -4.46 -0.77
CA GLU A 100 -2.74 -5.51 -1.67
C GLU A 100 -1.32 -5.14 -2.13
N TYR A 101 -0.37 -6.06 -2.01
CA TYR A 101 0.97 -5.94 -2.58
C TYR A 101 1.00 -6.50 -4.00
N VAL A 102 1.25 -5.63 -4.98
CA VAL A 102 1.24 -6.02 -6.40
C VAL A 102 2.62 -6.15 -7.01
N GLY A 103 3.66 -5.66 -6.33
CA GLY A 103 5.04 -5.81 -6.79
C GLY A 103 6.07 -5.42 -5.73
N PHE A 104 7.25 -6.02 -5.87
CA PHE A 104 8.47 -5.67 -5.17
C PHE A 104 9.56 -5.38 -6.21
N LEU A 105 10.00 -4.13 -6.30
CA LEU A 105 11.02 -3.71 -7.26
C LEU A 105 12.37 -3.61 -6.57
N LEU A 106 13.31 -4.40 -7.06
CA LEU A 106 14.67 -4.40 -6.55
C LEU A 106 15.37 -3.09 -6.88
N ARG A 107 16.20 -2.65 -5.94
CA ARG A 107 17.12 -1.55 -6.11
C ARG A 107 18.09 -1.86 -7.25
N ASP A 108 18.26 -0.89 -8.13
CA ASP A 108 19.09 -0.99 -9.32
C ASP A 108 19.83 0.32 -9.54
N GLU A 109 21.16 0.27 -9.43
CA GLU A 109 22.04 1.44 -9.61
C GLU A 109 21.98 2.00 -11.04
N GLY A 110 21.38 1.28 -11.99
CA GLY A 110 21.06 1.79 -13.31
C GLY A 110 19.96 2.84 -13.32
N VAL A 111 19.07 2.88 -12.31
CA VAL A 111 17.92 3.81 -12.29
C VAL A 111 18.39 5.27 -12.22
N PRO A 112 19.25 5.70 -11.26
CA PRO A 112 19.74 7.08 -11.24
C PRO A 112 20.46 7.49 -12.53
N ARG A 113 21.26 6.58 -13.11
CA ARG A 113 21.94 6.82 -14.38
C ARG A 113 20.96 7.03 -15.53
N SER A 114 19.93 6.21 -15.61
CA SER A 114 18.87 6.31 -16.63
C SER A 114 18.14 7.66 -16.61
N VAL A 115 17.94 8.23 -15.40
CA VAL A 115 17.36 9.56 -15.22
C VAL A 115 18.28 10.65 -15.76
N ALA A 116 19.57 10.58 -15.45
CA ALA A 116 20.56 11.54 -15.96
C ALA A 116 20.70 11.49 -17.48
N GLU A 117 20.68 10.28 -18.05
CA GLU A 117 20.73 10.02 -19.50
C GLU A 117 19.39 10.28 -20.21
N ARG A 118 18.34 10.66 -19.47
CA ARG A 118 16.96 10.89 -19.97
C ARG A 118 16.42 9.73 -20.82
N THR A 119 16.85 8.51 -20.52
CA THR A 119 16.45 7.31 -21.23
C THR A 119 15.98 6.30 -20.20
N PRO A 120 14.70 5.89 -20.18
CA PRO A 120 14.19 4.90 -19.22
C PRO A 120 15.07 3.65 -19.15
N LEU A 121 15.35 3.18 -17.93
CA LEU A 121 16.20 2.00 -17.72
C LEU A 121 15.69 0.76 -18.47
N ALA A 122 14.37 0.61 -18.58
CA ALA A 122 13.75 -0.50 -19.32
C ALA A 122 14.07 -0.49 -20.82
N LEU A 123 14.39 0.68 -21.42
CA LEU A 123 14.78 0.79 -22.81
C LEU A 123 16.27 0.58 -23.02
N SER A 124 17.11 1.15 -22.14
CA SER A 124 18.57 1.05 -22.27
C SER A 124 19.12 -0.28 -21.75
N ARG A 125 18.49 -0.88 -20.73
CA ARG A 125 18.92 -2.11 -20.06
C ARG A 125 17.70 -2.97 -19.68
N PRO A 126 16.98 -3.55 -20.66
CA PRO A 126 15.77 -4.36 -20.39
C PRO A 126 16.02 -5.59 -19.50
N GLY A 127 17.24 -6.12 -19.50
CA GLY A 127 17.64 -7.23 -18.63
C GLY A 127 17.99 -6.84 -17.20
N SER A 128 17.90 -5.56 -16.80
CA SER A 128 18.20 -5.16 -15.42
C SER A 128 17.12 -5.67 -14.44
N PRO A 129 17.44 -5.94 -13.16
CA PRO A 129 16.46 -6.41 -12.18
C PRO A 129 15.24 -5.50 -12.07
N PHE A 130 15.45 -4.18 -12.03
CA PHE A 130 14.35 -3.22 -11.98
C PHE A 130 13.51 -3.24 -13.26
N ALA A 131 14.14 -3.33 -14.44
CA ALA A 131 13.43 -3.39 -15.72
C ALA A 131 12.58 -4.66 -15.85
N ARG A 132 13.12 -5.83 -15.49
CA ARG A 132 12.38 -7.09 -15.49
C ARG A 132 11.23 -7.08 -14.48
N GLY A 133 11.48 -6.61 -13.25
CA GLY A 133 10.43 -6.48 -12.22
C GLY A 133 9.32 -5.52 -12.64
N THR A 134 9.67 -4.40 -13.27
CA THR A 134 8.69 -3.44 -13.81
C THR A 134 7.86 -4.05 -14.93
N ALA A 135 8.47 -4.83 -15.83
CA ALA A 135 7.76 -5.50 -16.91
C ALA A 135 6.79 -6.58 -16.38
N ALA A 136 7.21 -7.38 -15.40
CA ALA A 136 6.35 -8.38 -14.75
C ALA A 136 5.17 -7.72 -14.02
N LEU A 137 5.44 -6.65 -13.26
CA LEU A 137 4.41 -5.84 -12.62
C LEU A 137 3.41 -5.25 -13.62
N ALA A 138 3.89 -4.69 -14.74
CA ALA A 138 3.04 -4.13 -15.77
C ALA A 138 2.13 -5.20 -16.40
N ALA A 139 2.67 -6.40 -16.69
CA ALA A 139 1.89 -7.52 -17.20
C ALA A 139 0.79 -7.95 -16.21
N ARG A 140 1.12 -8.02 -14.91
CA ARG A 140 0.16 -8.35 -13.85
C ARG A 140 -0.96 -7.31 -13.73
N ILE A 141 -0.61 -6.02 -13.78
CA ILE A 141 -1.60 -4.94 -13.73
C ILE A 141 -2.51 -4.98 -14.97
N ALA A 142 -1.96 -5.27 -16.15
CA ALA A 142 -2.73 -5.32 -17.39
C ALA A 142 -3.82 -6.42 -17.38
N VAL A 143 -3.58 -7.55 -16.72
CA VAL A 143 -4.56 -8.66 -16.61
C VAL A 143 -5.52 -8.52 -15.41
N GLN A 144 -5.27 -7.56 -14.51
CA GLN A 144 -6.13 -7.26 -13.36
C GLN A 144 -6.74 -5.86 -13.52
N PRO A 145 -7.90 -5.73 -14.21
CA PRO A 145 -8.55 -4.45 -14.37
C PRO A 145 -8.93 -3.87 -12.99
N GLY A 146 -8.67 -2.57 -12.80
CA GLY A 146 -8.70 -1.88 -11.50
C GLY A 146 -10.06 -1.75 -10.80
N GLY A 147 -11.08 -2.51 -11.23
CA GLY A 147 -12.38 -2.61 -10.58
C GLY A 147 -12.70 -4.00 -10.02
N ALA A 148 -11.80 -4.98 -10.17
CA ALA A 148 -11.98 -6.29 -9.54
C ALA A 148 -11.94 -6.12 -8.01
N PRO A 149 -12.82 -6.82 -7.26
CA PRO A 149 -12.69 -6.87 -5.81
C PRO A 149 -11.29 -7.38 -5.46
N PRO A 150 -10.71 -6.90 -4.35
CA PRO A 150 -9.40 -7.37 -3.91
C PRO A 150 -9.46 -8.89 -3.78
N ARG A 151 -8.40 -9.57 -4.20
CA ARG A 151 -8.27 -10.97 -3.86
C ARG A 151 -8.15 -11.07 -2.34
N LEU A 152 -8.92 -11.98 -1.75
CA LEU A 152 -8.69 -12.38 -0.38
C LEU A 152 -7.41 -13.21 -0.40
N PHE A 153 -6.32 -12.61 0.06
CA PHE A 153 -5.09 -13.35 0.34
C PHE A 153 -5.19 -13.86 1.77
N GLU A 154 -4.83 -15.12 1.99
CA GLU A 154 -4.64 -15.61 3.35
C GLU A 154 -3.32 -15.00 3.86
N ASP A 155 -3.36 -14.39 5.04
CA ASP A 155 -2.21 -13.72 5.67
C ASP A 155 -1.43 -12.77 4.74
N ASP A 156 -0.15 -13.06 4.48
CA ASP A 156 0.79 -12.25 3.69
C ASP A 156 1.24 -12.91 2.38
N GLU A 157 0.42 -13.80 1.82
CA GLU A 157 0.71 -14.52 0.58
C GLU A 157 1.02 -13.62 -0.62
N ASP A 158 0.33 -12.48 -0.76
CA ASP A 158 0.59 -11.53 -1.83
C ASP A 158 1.99 -10.92 -1.73
N LEU A 159 2.40 -10.55 -0.52
CA LEU A 159 3.73 -10.03 -0.24
C LEU A 159 4.79 -11.10 -0.49
N ALA A 160 4.58 -12.32 0.00
CA ALA A 160 5.48 -13.45 -0.22
C ALA A 160 5.65 -13.74 -1.72
N GLY A 161 4.55 -13.77 -2.48
CA GLY A 161 4.57 -14.03 -3.91
C GLY A 161 5.29 -12.95 -4.73
N VAL A 162 5.15 -11.67 -4.38
CA VAL A 162 5.91 -10.60 -5.08
C VAL A 162 7.40 -10.62 -4.73
N LEU A 163 7.77 -11.06 -3.52
CA LEU A 163 9.16 -11.23 -3.13
C LEU A 163 9.80 -12.40 -3.86
N GLU A 164 9.13 -13.56 -3.87
CA GLU A 164 9.61 -14.74 -4.60
C GLU A 164 9.84 -14.42 -6.09
N GLU A 165 8.90 -13.72 -6.73
CA GLU A 165 9.07 -13.28 -8.11
C GLU A 165 10.26 -12.33 -8.29
N ALA A 166 10.45 -11.37 -7.38
CA ALA A 166 11.55 -10.41 -7.46
C ALA A 166 12.92 -11.09 -7.32
N PHE A 167 13.02 -12.18 -6.54
CA PHE A 167 14.25 -12.91 -6.30
C PHE A 167 14.42 -14.19 -7.15
N ARG A 168 13.46 -14.54 -8.03
CA ARG A 168 13.44 -15.80 -8.82
C ARG A 168 14.75 -16.14 -9.56
N ASP A 169 15.47 -15.14 -10.06
CA ASP A 169 16.73 -15.31 -10.81
C ASP A 169 17.97 -14.90 -10.02
N ARG A 170 17.86 -14.75 -8.69
CA ARG A 170 18.95 -14.34 -7.81
C ARG A 170 19.08 -15.36 -6.68
N GLU A 171 20.30 -15.81 -6.41
CA GLU A 171 20.58 -16.44 -5.13
C GLU A 171 20.19 -15.43 -4.04
N LEU A 172 19.23 -15.81 -3.18
CA LEU A 172 19.02 -15.12 -1.93
C LEU A 172 20.38 -15.06 -1.23
N PRO A 173 20.83 -13.89 -0.71
CA PRO A 173 22.07 -13.85 0.04
C PRO A 173 21.99 -14.91 1.15
N ALA A 174 22.96 -15.83 1.16
CA ALA A 174 22.98 -16.94 2.09
C ALA A 174 22.87 -16.43 3.53
N GLY A 175 21.79 -16.80 4.23
CA GLY A 175 21.61 -16.53 5.67
C GLY A 175 20.37 -15.74 6.10
N GLU A 176 19.48 -15.32 5.18
CA GLU A 176 18.24 -14.60 5.57
C GLU A 176 16.99 -15.40 5.18
N ALA A 177 16.80 -16.54 5.85
CA ALA A 177 15.50 -17.21 5.87
C ALA A 177 14.47 -16.24 6.48
N ILE A 178 13.35 -16.04 5.78
CA ILE A 178 12.17 -15.38 6.33
C ILE A 178 11.74 -16.24 7.52
N GLY A 179 11.78 -15.66 8.72
CA GLY A 179 11.66 -16.39 9.99
C GLY A 179 10.46 -17.32 10.01
N SER A 180 10.73 -18.62 9.95
CA SER A 180 9.82 -19.70 10.31
C SER A 180 9.96 -20.06 11.79
N ASP A 181 10.17 -19.07 12.66
CA ASP A 181 10.44 -19.30 14.09
C ASP A 181 9.27 -18.76 14.93
N SER A 182 8.12 -19.41 14.76
CA SER A 182 6.96 -19.30 15.66
C SER A 182 6.04 -20.52 15.48
N ALA A 183 6.62 -21.72 15.48
CA ALA A 183 5.83 -22.96 15.56
C ALA A 183 6.67 -24.10 16.14
N GLU A 184 7.36 -23.89 17.27
CA GLU A 184 7.74 -24.96 18.20
C GLU A 184 8.33 -24.34 19.48
N GLY A 185 7.59 -24.38 20.59
CA GLY A 185 8.12 -23.92 21.87
C GLY A 185 7.10 -23.64 22.97
N LEU A 186 6.58 -24.73 23.57
CA LEU A 186 5.95 -24.84 24.91
C LEU A 186 4.53 -24.28 25.10
#